data_AF-A0A9X8VDY8-F1
#
_entry.id   AF-A0A9X8VDY8-F1
#
_cell.length_a   1.000
_cell.length_b   1.000
_cell.length_c   1.000
_cell.angle_alpha   90.00
_cell.angle_beta   90.00
_cell.angle_gamma   90.00
#
_symmetry.space_group_name_H-M   'P 1'
#
loop_
_entity.id
_entity.type
_entity.pdbx_description
1 polymer ?
#
loop_
_entity_poly.entity_id
_entity_poly.type
_entity_poly.pdbx_seq_one_letter_code
_entity_poly.pdbx_strand_id
1 'polypeptide(L)' 'MPRIDAHQHYWRYHPQHYPWIDERMRVLRQDFDP' A
#
# COMPACT_ATOMS: atom_id res chain seq x y z
N MET A 1 11.63 -27.25 -12.73
CA MET A 1 11.17 -25.87 -13.02
C MET A 1 11.38 -25.05 -11.77
N PRO A 2 12.01 -23.86 -11.84
CA PRO A 2 12.18 -23.03 -10.65
C PRO A 2 10.82 -22.59 -10.13
N ARG A 3 10.64 -22.67 -8.81
CA ARG A 3 9.44 -22.14 -8.15
C ARG A 3 9.68 -20.66 -7.90
N ILE A 4 8.90 -19.81 -8.56
CA ILE A 4 8.96 -18.36 -8.37
C ILE A 4 8.08 -18.02 -7.17
N ASP A 5 8.64 -17.29 -6.21
CA ASP A 5 7.85 -16.66 -5.15
C ASP A 5 7.37 -15.29 -5.65
N ALA A 6 6.06 -15.10 -5.69
CA ALA A 6 5.43 -13.87 -6.14
C ALA A 6 4.55 -13.34 -5.01
N HIS A 7 5.00 -12.25 -4.40
CA HIS A 7 4.26 -11.54 -3.36
C HIS A 7 3.93 -10.13 -3.85
N GLN A 8 2.65 -9.76 -3.75
CA GLN A 8 2.17 -8.44 -4.12
C GLN A 8 1.52 -7.79 -2.90
N HIS A 9 1.80 -6.52 -2.68
CA HIS A 9 1.22 -5.74 -1.58
C HIS A 9 0.09 -4.87 -2.13
N TYR A 10 -1.14 -5.22 -1.76
CA TYR A 10 -2.33 -4.43 -2.04
C TYR A 10 -2.84 -3.81 -0.75
N TRP A 11 -3.37 -2.59 -0.86
CA TRP A 11 -4.04 -1.94 0.25
C TRP A 11 -4.92 -0.81 -0.21
N ARG A 12 -5.91 -0.48 0.63
CA ARG A 12 -6.77 0.68 0.45
C ARG A 12 -6.46 1.71 1.52
N TYR A 13 -6.31 2.94 1.10
CA TYR A 13 -5.94 4.03 1.98
C TYR A 13 -7.18 4.57 2.71
N HIS A 14 -7.20 4.41 4.03
CA HIS A 14 -8.21 4.98 4.92
C HIS A 14 -7.56 5.95 5.91
N PRO A 15 -7.69 7.28 5.71
CA PRO A 15 -7.01 8.28 6.54
C PRO A 15 -7.26 8.13 8.05
N GLN A 16 -8.46 7.68 8.41
CA GLN A 16 -8.88 7.46 9.79
C GLN A 16 -8.10 6.32 10.48
N HIS A 17 -7.68 5.31 9.72
CA HIS A 17 -6.89 4.19 10.22
C HIS A 17 -5.39 4.49 10.21
N TYR A 18 -4.96 5.48 9.43
CA TYR A 18 -3.56 5.84 9.23
C TYR A 18 -3.28 7.31 9.55
N PRO A 19 -3.58 7.79 10.78
CA PRO A 19 -3.41 9.21 11.14
C PRO A 19 -1.95 9.67 11.14
N TRP A 20 -1.00 8.73 11.13
CA TRP A 20 0.43 8.98 11.05
C TRP A 20 0.93 9.26 9.62
N ILE A 21 0.10 9.02 8.59
CA ILE A 21 0.45 9.33 7.19
C ILE A 21 0.18 10.80 6.93
N ASP A 22 1.24 11.59 6.99
CA ASP A 22 1.18 13.04 6.77
C ASP A 22 1.34 13.43 5.28
N GLU A 23 1.34 14.74 4.99
CA GLU A 23 1.46 15.27 3.63
C GLU A 23 2.79 14.97 2.94
N ARG A 24 3.85 14.69 3.71
CA ARG A 24 5.16 14.31 3.15
C ARG A 24 5.10 12.89 2.58
N MET A 25 4.19 12.06 3.09
CA MET A 25 3.98 10.67 2.67
C MET A 25 2.90 10.53 1.59
N ARG A 26 2.82 11.52 0.69
CA ARG A 26 1.76 11.64 -0.31
C ARG A 26 1.57 10.40 -1.20
N VAL A 27 2.67 9.69 -1.49
CA VAL A 27 2.67 8.44 -2.28
C VAL A 27 1.90 7.32 -1.59
N LEU A 28 1.87 7.29 -0.25
CA LEU A 28 1.14 6.28 0.52
C LEU A 28 -0.36 6.61 0.67
N ARG A 29 -0.79 7.81 0.27
CA ARG A 29 -2.19 8.28 0.45
C ARG A 29 -3.08 7.93 -0.74
N GLN A 30 -2.96 6.72 -1.26
CA GLN A 30 -3.72 6.23 -2.42
C GLN A 30 -3.94 4.72 -2.33
N ASP A 31 -4.92 4.24 -3.08
CA ASP A 31 -5.20 2.81 -3.19
C ASP A 31 -4.20 2.13 -4.12
N PHE A 32 -3.79 0.93 -3.76
CA PHE A 32 -2.99 0.03 -4.60
C PHE A 32 -3.76 -1.27 -4.72
N ASP A 33 -4.61 -1.31 -5.74
CA ASP A 33 -5.39 -2.46 -6.15
C ASP A 33 -4.56 -3.37 -7.12
N PRO A 34 -5.05 -4.57 -7.47
CA PRO A 34 -4.38 -5.48 -8.42
C PRO A 34 -4.11 -4.92 -9.82
#